data_AF-A0A520SYX4-F1
#
_entry.id   AF-A0A520SYX4-F1
#
_cell.length_a   1.000
_cell.length_b   1.000
_cell.length_c   1.000
_cell.angle_alpha   90.00
_cell.angle_beta   90.00
_cell.angle_gamma   90.00
#
_symmetry.space_group_name_H-M   'P 1'
#
loop_
_entity.id
_entity.type
_entity.pdbx_description
1 polymer ?
#
loop_
_entity_poly.entity_id
_entity_poly.type
_entity_poly.pdbx_seq_one_letter_code
_entity_poly.pdbx_strand_id
1 'polypeptide(L)'
;MKKILYIIIISLLTTEIKANVITNLKSTPLTKFDFLLKDYRDAINSRISVYMSEIDNFRVRLDTIKMDFTFDDEMQLFTINLYARADQARYSEKKIKLRKRDCNIIRNKIFVNKYGYGMIFSSKPTSYFTKDYITNNAIFLLKNTGLNEKEKKEIIEKSIINIELDHPYANQKVKCKGALNQVPLN
;
A
#
# COMPACT_ATOMS: atom_id res chain seq x y z
N MET A 1 4.64 51.79 25.35
CA MET A 1 3.95 51.91 24.03
C MET A 1 4.66 51.18 22.90
N LYS A 2 5.98 51.40 22.63
CA LYS A 2 6.70 50.73 21.52
C LYS A 2 6.61 49.19 21.51
N LYS A 3 6.66 48.52 22.67
CA LYS A 3 6.52 47.05 22.77
C LYS A 3 5.11 46.54 22.42
N ILE A 4 4.06 47.29 22.77
CA ILE A 4 2.66 46.95 22.45
C ILE A 4 2.42 47.11 20.95
N LEU A 5 2.98 48.16 20.34
CA LEU A 5 2.91 48.38 18.89
C LEU A 5 3.59 47.25 18.10
N TYR A 6 4.72 46.73 18.58
CA TYR A 6 5.41 45.59 17.97
C TYR A 6 4.59 44.29 18.02
N ILE A 7 3.89 44.04 19.13
CA ILE A 7 3.02 42.85 19.28
C ILE A 7 1.82 42.93 18.32
N ILE A 8 1.24 44.11 18.13
CA ILE A 8 0.13 44.32 17.19
C ILE A 8 0.60 44.10 15.74
N ILE A 9 1.77 44.64 15.36
CA ILE A 9 2.34 44.45 14.02
C ILE A 9 2.64 42.98 13.71
N ILE A 10 3.20 42.23 14.67
CA ILE A 10 3.46 40.78 14.52
C ILE A 10 2.15 39.99 14.38
N SER A 11 1.09 40.37 15.11
CA SER A 11 -0.21 39.69 15.02
C SER A 11 -0.89 39.86 13.67
N LEU A 12 -0.77 41.04 13.04
CA LEU A 12 -1.35 41.35 11.71
C LEU A 12 -0.63 40.62 10.56
N LEU A 13 0.68 40.35 10.67
CA LEU A 13 1.43 39.61 9.66
C LEU A 13 1.05 38.11 9.60
N THR A 14 0.54 37.53 10.70
CA THR A 14 0.17 36.10 10.75
C THR A 14 -1.19 35.79 10.10
N THR A 15 -2.07 36.78 9.94
CA THR A 15 -3.41 36.58 9.37
C THR A 15 -3.39 36.49 7.84
N GLU A 16 -2.49 37.21 7.18
CA GLU A 16 -2.37 37.17 5.71
C GLU A 16 -1.85 35.81 5.20
N ILE A 17 -0.94 35.18 5.95
CA ILE A 17 -0.35 33.89 5.58
C ILE A 17 -1.42 32.78 5.55
N LYS A 18 -2.37 32.77 6.51
CA LYS A 18 -3.43 31.76 6.57
C LYS A 18 -4.53 31.95 5.52
N ALA A 19 -4.88 33.20 5.19
CA ALA A 19 -5.87 33.49 4.14
C ALA A 19 -5.35 33.08 2.75
N ASN A 20 -4.04 33.19 2.51
CA ASN A 20 -3.40 32.85 1.25
C ASN A 20 -3.47 31.33 0.94
N VAL A 21 -3.26 30.46 1.94
CA VAL A 21 -3.26 28.99 1.74
C VAL A 21 -4.62 28.46 1.28
N ILE A 22 -5.73 28.85 1.93
CA ILE A 22 -7.07 28.36 1.55
C ILE A 22 -7.46 28.86 0.16
N THR A 23 -7.13 30.11 -0.15
CA THR A 23 -7.44 30.71 -1.45
C THR A 23 -6.63 30.04 -2.56
N ASN A 24 -5.36 29.74 -2.31
CA ASN A 24 -4.52 28.98 -3.24
C ASN A 24 -5.05 27.55 -3.44
N LEU A 25 -5.46 26.85 -2.37
CA LEU A 25 -6.08 25.52 -2.49
C LEU A 25 -7.37 25.52 -3.31
N LYS A 26 -8.19 26.57 -3.18
CA LYS A 26 -9.39 26.74 -4.03
C LYS A 26 -9.05 27.02 -5.49
N SER A 27 -7.91 27.66 -5.75
CA SER A 27 -7.45 28.00 -7.09
C SER A 27 -6.76 26.84 -7.82
N THR A 28 -6.21 25.86 -7.10
CA THR A 28 -5.62 24.65 -7.68
C THR A 28 -6.74 23.68 -8.08
N PRO A 29 -6.95 23.41 -9.38
CA PRO A 29 -8.00 22.48 -9.80
C PRO A 29 -7.62 21.04 -9.41
N LEU A 30 -8.47 20.39 -8.63
CA LEU A 30 -8.37 18.96 -8.38
C LEU A 30 -9.03 18.18 -9.51
N THR A 31 -8.35 17.17 -10.01
CA THR A 31 -8.88 16.28 -11.03
C THR A 31 -9.60 15.09 -10.40
N LYS A 32 -10.49 14.44 -11.15
CA LYS A 32 -11.05 13.13 -10.74
C LYS A 32 -9.96 12.08 -10.51
N PHE A 33 -8.83 12.24 -11.19
CA PHE A 33 -7.67 11.37 -11.07
C PHE A 33 -6.98 11.52 -9.70
N ASP A 34 -6.87 12.74 -9.18
CA ASP A 34 -6.32 12.98 -7.83
C ASP A 34 -7.13 12.27 -6.75
N PHE A 35 -8.46 12.30 -6.87
CA PHE A 35 -9.35 11.56 -5.97
C PHE A 35 -9.19 10.05 -6.13
N LEU A 36 -9.08 9.54 -7.35
CA LEU A 36 -8.81 8.12 -7.61
C LEU A 36 -7.52 7.66 -6.94
N LEU A 37 -6.42 8.41 -7.11
CA LEU A 37 -5.13 8.09 -6.50
C LEU A 37 -5.22 8.06 -4.98
N LYS A 38 -5.88 9.07 -4.39
CA LYS A 38 -6.08 9.17 -2.95
C LYS A 38 -6.92 8.00 -2.43
N ASP A 39 -8.07 7.72 -3.03
CA ASP A 39 -8.98 6.67 -2.58
C ASP A 39 -8.34 5.29 -2.67
N TYR A 40 -7.58 5.03 -3.74
CA TYR A 40 -6.89 3.76 -3.91
C TYR A 40 -5.78 3.58 -2.87
N ARG A 41 -4.97 4.63 -2.65
CA ARG A 41 -3.93 4.66 -1.60
C ARG A 41 -4.54 4.42 -0.21
N ASP A 42 -5.63 5.10 0.11
CA ASP A 42 -6.31 4.99 1.41
C ASP A 42 -6.89 3.59 1.62
N ALA A 43 -7.47 2.99 0.58
CA ALA A 43 -7.97 1.62 0.64
C ALA A 43 -6.85 0.60 0.91
N ILE A 44 -5.71 0.72 0.23
CA ILE A 44 -4.54 -0.15 0.46
C ILE A 44 -4.02 0.03 1.90
N ASN A 45 -3.86 1.28 2.36
CA ASN A 45 -3.41 1.57 3.72
C ASN A 45 -4.38 1.01 4.78
N SER A 46 -5.69 1.11 4.55
CA SER A 46 -6.69 0.48 5.42
C SER A 46 -6.49 -1.04 5.50
N ARG A 47 -6.24 -1.70 4.37
CA ARG A 47 -5.97 -3.15 4.32
C ARG A 47 -4.66 -3.54 4.98
N ILE A 48 -3.64 -2.69 4.88
CA ILE A 48 -2.38 -2.84 5.60
C ILE A 48 -2.64 -2.79 7.11
N SER A 49 -3.39 -1.81 7.60
CA SER A 49 -3.74 -1.69 9.02
C SER A 49 -4.52 -2.92 9.51
N VAL A 50 -5.49 -3.39 8.72
CA VAL A 50 -6.22 -4.63 9.03
C VAL A 50 -5.26 -5.80 9.15
N TYR A 51 -4.41 -6.02 8.14
CA TYR A 51 -3.40 -7.07 8.18
C TYR A 51 -2.53 -6.96 9.43
N MET A 52 -1.99 -5.79 9.76
CA MET A 52 -1.14 -5.62 10.95
C MET A 52 -1.87 -5.88 12.28
N SER A 53 -3.18 -5.66 12.33
CA SER A 53 -4.01 -5.92 13.51
C SER A 53 -4.48 -7.37 13.64
N GLU A 54 -4.36 -8.19 12.58
CA GLU A 54 -4.82 -9.57 12.59
C GLU A 54 -3.94 -10.46 13.50
N ILE A 55 -4.57 -11.03 14.52
CA ILE A 55 -3.97 -12.04 15.42
C ILE A 55 -3.52 -13.28 14.62
N ASP A 56 -4.20 -13.57 13.51
CA ASP A 56 -4.00 -14.75 12.66
C ASP A 56 -2.86 -14.62 11.63
N ASN A 57 -1.94 -13.66 11.77
CA ASN A 57 -0.73 -13.51 10.93
C ASN A 57 0.32 -14.64 11.13
N PHE A 58 -0.14 -15.87 11.38
CA PHE A 58 0.70 -17.04 11.61
C PHE A 58 1.51 -17.44 10.39
N ARG A 59 1.23 -16.95 9.18
CA ARG A 59 2.04 -17.33 8.01
C ARG A 59 3.28 -16.45 7.86
N VAL A 60 3.07 -15.15 7.79
CA VAL A 60 4.13 -14.14 7.78
C VAL A 60 3.69 -13.09 8.79
N ARG A 61 4.49 -12.88 9.82
CA ARG A 61 4.23 -11.87 10.85
C ARG A 61 5.22 -10.74 10.63
N LEU A 62 4.73 -9.51 10.64
CA LEU A 62 5.51 -8.31 10.36
C LEU A 62 5.49 -7.39 11.58
N ASP A 63 6.61 -6.71 11.83
CA ASP A 63 6.67 -5.56 12.76
C ASP A 63 6.29 -4.27 12.06
N THR A 64 6.60 -4.19 10.76
CA THR A 64 6.47 -2.96 10.00
C THR A 64 6.10 -3.27 8.57
N ILE A 65 5.26 -2.41 8.04
CA ILE A 65 4.92 -2.34 6.63
C ILE A 65 4.76 -0.87 6.26
N LYS A 66 5.42 -0.47 5.19
CA LYS A 66 5.38 0.88 4.63
C LYS A 66 5.05 0.75 3.16
N MET A 67 4.19 1.63 2.68
CA MET A 67 3.74 1.63 1.31
C MET A 67 3.95 3.01 0.71
N ASP A 68 4.54 3.04 -0.47
CA ASP A 68 4.57 4.18 -1.35
C ASP A 68 3.79 3.84 -2.62
N PHE A 69 3.08 4.82 -3.15
CA PHE A 69 2.15 4.66 -4.26
C PHE A 69 2.34 5.81 -5.23
N THR A 70 2.74 5.47 -6.44
CA THR A 70 2.99 6.42 -7.52
C THR A 70 2.21 6.05 -8.77
N PHE A 71 1.98 7.05 -9.62
CA PHE A 71 1.48 6.85 -10.96
C PHE A 71 2.49 7.43 -11.94
N ASP A 72 2.79 6.68 -12.98
CA ASP A 72 3.62 7.10 -14.11
C ASP A 72 2.70 7.51 -15.26
N ASP A 73 2.67 8.80 -15.58
CA ASP A 73 1.82 9.36 -16.64
C ASP A 73 2.23 8.89 -18.04
N GLU A 74 3.51 8.61 -18.28
CA GLU A 74 4.00 8.18 -19.60
C GLU A 74 3.62 6.71 -19.86
N MET A 75 3.84 5.86 -18.86
CA MET A 75 3.56 4.43 -18.93
C MET A 75 2.10 4.10 -18.56
N GLN A 76 1.34 5.08 -18.07
CA GLN A 76 -0.04 4.92 -17.57
C GLN A 76 -0.14 3.79 -16.53
N LEU A 77 0.80 3.80 -15.58
CA LEU A 77 1.08 2.66 -14.72
C LEU A 77 1.08 3.05 -13.24
N PHE A 78 0.27 2.33 -12.45
CA PHE A 78 0.27 2.46 -10.99
C PHE A 78 1.39 1.59 -10.42
N THR A 79 2.28 2.19 -9.64
CA THR A 79 3.34 1.44 -8.94
C THR A 79 3.11 1.47 -7.44
N ILE A 80 3.02 0.29 -6.86
CA ILE A 80 2.93 0.09 -5.41
C ILE A 80 4.28 -0.44 -4.92
N ASN A 81 4.99 0.37 -4.14
CA ASN A 81 6.24 -0.03 -3.49
C ASN A 81 5.97 -0.34 -2.03
N LEU A 82 6.14 -1.61 -1.65
CA LEU A 82 5.87 -2.11 -0.32
C LEU A 82 7.18 -2.55 0.34
N TYR A 83 7.56 -1.86 1.41
CA TYR A 83 8.60 -2.33 2.32
C TYR A 83 7.95 -3.03 3.51
N ALA A 84 8.45 -4.20 3.88
CA ALA A 84 8.00 -4.94 5.04
C ALA A 84 9.21 -5.46 5.83
N ARG A 85 9.09 -5.45 7.16
CA ARG A 85 10.05 -6.09 8.07
C ARG A 85 9.37 -7.20 8.84
N ALA A 86 9.93 -8.39 8.77
CA ALA A 86 9.44 -9.54 9.54
C ALA A 86 9.56 -9.30 11.05
N ASP A 87 8.62 -9.89 11.79
CA ASP A 87 8.49 -9.73 13.24
C ASP A 87 9.74 -10.22 13.98
N GLN A 88 10.35 -9.33 14.76
CA GLN A 88 11.60 -9.60 15.45
C GLN A 88 11.49 -10.79 16.41
N ALA A 89 10.50 -10.80 17.30
CA ALA A 89 10.38 -11.83 18.33
C ALA A 89 10.21 -13.23 17.72
N ARG A 90 9.30 -13.37 16.75
CA ARG A 90 9.01 -14.64 16.09
C ARG A 90 10.21 -15.18 15.32
N TYR A 91 10.94 -14.30 14.63
CA TYR A 91 12.04 -14.71 13.75
C TYR A 91 13.36 -14.91 14.52
N SER A 92 13.53 -14.35 15.73
CA SER A 92 14.63 -14.72 16.62
C SER A 92 14.48 -16.13 17.18
N GLU A 93 13.27 -16.52 17.59
CA GLU A 93 13.04 -17.81 18.26
C GLU A 93 13.08 -19.00 17.29
N LYS A 94 12.43 -18.86 16.12
CA LYS A 94 12.09 -20.01 15.27
C LYS A 94 13.06 -20.26 14.11
N LYS A 95 14.13 -19.46 13.98
CA LYS A 95 15.11 -19.53 12.85
C LYS A 95 14.44 -19.61 11.46
N ILE A 96 13.33 -18.89 11.27
CA ILE A 96 12.52 -18.94 10.04
C ILE A 96 13.22 -18.14 8.94
N LYS A 97 13.52 -18.77 7.80
CA LYS A 97 14.01 -18.04 6.61
C LYS A 97 12.86 -17.43 5.83
N LEU A 98 13.06 -16.21 5.35
CA LEU A 98 12.14 -15.58 4.40
C LEU A 98 12.23 -16.25 3.03
N ARG A 99 11.11 -16.28 2.29
CA ARG A 99 11.01 -16.88 0.96
C ARG A 99 10.18 -15.98 0.03
N LYS A 100 10.32 -16.15 -1.29
CA LYS A 100 9.48 -15.44 -2.29
C LYS A 100 7.98 -15.63 -2.08
N ARG A 101 7.58 -16.79 -1.54
CA ARG A 101 6.20 -17.06 -1.12
C ARG A 101 5.68 -16.03 -0.12
N ASP A 102 6.53 -15.53 0.78
CA ASP A 102 6.11 -14.65 1.85
C ASP A 102 5.67 -13.28 1.29
N CYS A 103 6.38 -12.75 0.28
CA CYS A 103 5.92 -11.58 -0.47
C CYS A 103 4.53 -11.81 -1.07
N ASN A 104 4.32 -12.97 -1.70
CA ASN A 104 3.05 -13.31 -2.33
C ASN A 104 1.93 -13.39 -1.29
N ILE A 105 2.20 -13.97 -0.12
CA ILE A 105 1.24 -14.00 1.00
C ILE A 105 0.87 -12.58 1.45
N ILE A 106 1.87 -11.70 1.64
CA ILE A 106 1.64 -10.31 2.05
C ILE A 106 0.76 -9.60 1.00
N ARG A 107 1.11 -9.69 -0.29
CA ARG A 107 0.28 -9.16 -1.39
C ARG A 107 -1.13 -9.73 -1.34
N ASN A 108 -1.27 -11.04 -1.26
CA ASN A 108 -2.59 -11.66 -1.27
C ASN A 108 -3.45 -11.18 -0.09
N LYS A 109 -2.88 -11.05 1.11
CA LYS A 109 -3.61 -10.60 2.29
C LYS A 109 -4.06 -9.15 2.21
N ILE A 110 -3.21 -8.26 1.70
CA ILE A 110 -3.55 -6.84 1.54
C ILE A 110 -4.60 -6.68 0.45
N PHE A 111 -4.37 -7.26 -0.73
CA PHE A 111 -5.14 -6.93 -1.93
C PHE A 111 -6.37 -7.81 -2.17
N VAL A 112 -6.42 -9.02 -1.59
CA VAL A 112 -7.58 -9.93 -1.77
C VAL A 112 -8.05 -10.59 -0.46
N ASN A 113 -7.49 -10.19 0.68
CA ASN A 113 -7.81 -10.73 2.00
C ASN A 113 -7.78 -12.27 2.11
N LYS A 114 -6.87 -12.91 1.38
CA LYS A 114 -6.66 -14.37 1.42
C LYS A 114 -5.17 -14.68 1.38
N TYR A 115 -4.79 -15.87 1.80
CA TYR A 115 -3.39 -16.29 1.73
C TYR A 115 -2.98 -16.77 0.33
N GLY A 116 -3.87 -17.44 -0.41
CA GLY A 116 -3.59 -17.99 -1.75
C GLY A 116 -2.57 -19.14 -1.80
N TYR A 117 -2.23 -19.72 -0.66
CA TYR A 117 -1.35 -20.89 -0.52
C TYR A 117 -1.96 -21.89 0.46
N GLY A 118 -1.61 -23.17 0.36
CA GLY A 118 -2.00 -24.18 1.35
C GLY A 118 -1.44 -23.89 2.75
N MET A 119 -1.88 -24.64 3.76
CA MET A 119 -1.24 -24.60 5.08
C MET A 119 0.26 -24.97 4.96
N ILE A 120 1.04 -24.49 5.93
CA ILE A 120 2.43 -24.86 6.28
C ILE A 120 3.32 -25.42 5.13
N PHE A 121 4.37 -24.69 4.76
CA PHE A 121 5.41 -25.07 3.76
C PHE A 121 5.03 -25.24 2.28
N SER A 122 3.74 -25.21 1.90
CA SER A 122 3.36 -25.23 0.47
C SER A 122 4.11 -24.16 -0.35
N SER A 123 4.87 -24.55 -1.37
CA SER A 123 5.68 -23.64 -2.20
C SER A 123 4.92 -23.04 -3.38
N LYS A 124 3.78 -23.64 -3.74
CA LYS A 124 2.95 -23.24 -4.88
C LYS A 124 1.65 -22.58 -4.43
N PRO A 125 1.15 -21.58 -5.17
CA PRO A 125 -0.19 -21.05 -4.97
C PRO A 125 -1.25 -22.16 -5.07
N THR A 126 -2.36 -22.00 -4.34
CA THR A 126 -3.52 -22.88 -4.52
C THR A 126 -4.10 -22.73 -5.93
N SER A 127 -4.61 -23.81 -6.52
CA SER A 127 -5.09 -23.82 -7.92
C SER A 127 -6.18 -22.78 -8.22
N TYR A 128 -7.03 -22.45 -7.24
CA TYR A 128 -8.07 -21.41 -7.39
C TYR A 128 -7.49 -19.98 -7.43
N PHE A 129 -6.24 -19.80 -7.02
CA PHE A 129 -5.62 -18.48 -6.93
C PHE A 129 -5.01 -18.13 -8.28
N THR A 130 -5.84 -17.64 -9.19
CA THR A 130 -5.47 -17.28 -10.57
C THR A 130 -5.29 -15.77 -10.74
N LYS A 131 -4.81 -15.35 -11.91
CA LYS A 131 -4.77 -13.93 -12.30
C LYS A 131 -6.15 -13.28 -12.17
N ASP A 132 -7.17 -13.93 -12.74
CA ASP A 132 -8.55 -13.46 -12.70
C ASP A 132 -9.12 -13.43 -11.29
N TYR A 133 -8.76 -14.40 -10.43
CA TYR A 133 -9.16 -14.39 -9.03
C TYR A 133 -8.68 -13.11 -8.35
N ILE A 134 -7.40 -12.74 -8.53
CA ILE A 134 -6.88 -11.51 -7.93
C ILE A 134 -7.54 -10.29 -8.54
N THR A 135 -7.66 -10.21 -9.86
CA THR A 135 -8.32 -9.09 -10.54
C THR A 135 -9.72 -8.87 -9.97
N ASN A 136 -10.55 -9.91 -9.96
CA ASN A 136 -11.96 -9.82 -9.54
C ASN A 136 -12.14 -9.60 -8.04
N ASN A 137 -11.17 -9.96 -7.20
CA ASN A 137 -11.26 -9.68 -5.77
C ASN A 137 -10.67 -8.32 -5.42
N ALA A 138 -9.60 -7.87 -6.06
CA ALA A 138 -8.93 -6.61 -5.70
C ALA A 138 -9.71 -5.35 -6.08
N ILE A 139 -10.71 -5.43 -6.96
CA ILE A 139 -11.60 -4.31 -7.29
C ILE A 139 -12.29 -3.67 -6.08
N PHE A 140 -12.42 -4.37 -4.95
CA PHE A 140 -13.01 -3.79 -3.73
C PHE A 140 -12.19 -2.58 -3.23
N LEU A 141 -10.90 -2.52 -3.54
CA LEU A 141 -10.03 -1.39 -3.19
C LEU A 141 -10.45 -0.10 -3.90
N LEU A 142 -11.17 -0.23 -5.01
CA LEU A 142 -11.67 0.88 -5.81
C LEU A 142 -13.19 1.08 -5.63
N LYS A 143 -13.80 0.48 -4.58
CA LYS A 143 -15.26 0.53 -4.38
C LYS A 143 -15.83 1.93 -4.20
N ASN A 144 -15.04 2.85 -3.65
CA ASN A 144 -15.45 4.23 -3.38
C ASN A 144 -15.21 5.16 -4.59
N THR A 145 -14.62 4.63 -5.66
CA THR A 145 -14.37 5.40 -6.88
C THR A 145 -15.64 5.46 -7.75
N GLY A 146 -15.74 6.48 -8.59
CA GLY A 146 -16.82 6.59 -9.59
C GLY A 146 -16.65 5.66 -10.81
N LEU A 147 -15.74 4.68 -10.74
CA LEU A 147 -15.39 3.81 -11.86
C LEU A 147 -16.38 2.64 -12.00
N ASN A 148 -16.59 2.20 -13.23
CA ASN A 148 -17.28 0.95 -13.53
C ASN A 148 -16.37 -0.27 -13.34
N GLU A 149 -16.95 -1.46 -13.36
CA GLU A 149 -16.22 -2.71 -13.11
C GLU A 149 -15.09 -2.98 -14.12
N LYS A 150 -15.28 -2.62 -15.39
CA LYS A 150 -14.24 -2.81 -16.42
C LYS A 150 -13.03 -1.91 -16.13
N GLU A 151 -13.27 -0.65 -15.80
CA GLU A 151 -12.23 0.31 -15.44
C GLU A 151 -11.46 -0.11 -14.18
N LYS A 152 -12.16 -0.60 -13.15
CA LYS A 152 -11.51 -1.11 -11.93
C LYS A 152 -10.59 -2.28 -12.25
N LYS A 153 -11.04 -3.24 -13.07
CA LYS A 153 -10.22 -4.39 -13.46
C LYS A 153 -8.99 -3.95 -14.24
N GLU A 154 -9.14 -3.00 -15.16
CA GLU A 154 -8.03 -2.45 -15.93
C GLU A 154 -6.97 -1.79 -15.02
N ILE A 155 -7.38 -1.02 -14.01
CA ILE A 155 -6.46 -0.45 -13.02
C ILE A 155 -5.71 -1.55 -12.27
N ILE A 156 -6.40 -2.59 -11.79
CA ILE A 156 -5.75 -3.70 -11.09
C ILE A 156 -4.76 -4.44 -12.01
N GLU A 157 -5.11 -4.64 -13.28
CA GLU A 157 -4.28 -5.32 -14.27
C GLU A 157 -3.03 -4.54 -14.65
N LYS A 158 -3.14 -3.20 -14.74
CA LYS A 158 -2.02 -2.29 -15.04
C LYS A 158 -1.18 -1.93 -13.82
N SER A 159 -1.64 -2.26 -12.61
CA SER A 159 -0.88 -1.99 -11.40
C SER A 159 0.32 -2.93 -11.29
N ILE A 160 1.49 -2.38 -10.99
CA ILE A 160 2.71 -3.12 -10.65
C ILE A 160 2.92 -3.04 -9.14
N ILE A 161 3.39 -4.14 -8.56
CA ILE A 161 3.80 -4.20 -7.17
C ILE A 161 5.25 -4.62 -7.03
N ASN A 162 5.99 -3.87 -6.22
CA ASN A 162 7.34 -4.17 -5.80
C ASN A 162 7.35 -4.37 -4.29
N ILE A 163 7.87 -5.50 -3.82
CA ILE A 163 7.92 -5.84 -2.40
C ILE A 163 9.36 -6.09 -2.00
N GLU A 164 9.84 -5.37 -0.99
CA GLU A 164 11.07 -5.69 -0.26
C GLU A 164 10.68 -6.18 1.14
N LEU A 165 10.99 -7.45 1.43
CA LEU A 165 10.75 -8.09 2.72
C LEU A 165 12.09 -8.36 3.42
N ASP A 166 12.27 -7.71 4.56
CA ASP A 166 13.52 -7.69 5.31
C ASP A 166 13.46 -8.63 6.52
N HIS A 167 14.49 -9.47 6.67
CA HIS A 167 14.64 -10.34 7.83
C HIS A 167 15.29 -9.55 8.96
N PRO A 168 14.73 -9.56 10.19
CA PRO A 168 15.24 -8.72 11.27
C PRO A 168 16.70 -8.97 11.69
N TYR A 169 17.22 -10.20 11.56
CA TYR A 169 18.59 -10.56 11.97
C TYR A 169 19.48 -11.20 10.90
N ALA A 170 18.93 -11.92 9.92
CA ALA A 170 19.71 -12.81 9.05
C ALA A 170 20.43 -12.09 7.89
N ASN A 171 20.48 -10.76 7.89
CA ASN A 171 20.88 -9.92 6.73
C ASN A 171 20.28 -10.45 5.41
N GLN A 172 19.04 -10.94 5.48
CA GLN A 172 18.34 -11.58 4.38
C GLN A 172 17.25 -10.64 3.91
N LYS A 173 17.31 -10.26 2.62
CA LYS A 173 16.25 -9.51 1.96
C LYS A 173 15.65 -10.34 0.84
N VAL A 174 14.32 -10.43 0.82
CA VAL A 174 13.58 -11.05 -0.28
C VAL A 174 12.89 -9.94 -1.06
N LYS A 175 13.16 -9.88 -2.36
CA LYS A 175 12.52 -8.95 -3.26
C LYS A 175 11.59 -9.70 -4.19
N CYS A 176 10.39 -9.16 -4.40
CA CYS A 176 9.40 -9.72 -5.30
C CYS A 176 8.80 -8.62 -6.16
N LYS A 177 8.63 -8.85 -7.46
CA LYS A 177 8.02 -7.88 -8.38
C LYS A 177 7.12 -8.51 -9.44
N GLY A 178 6.18 -7.74 -9.95
CA GLY A 178 5.34 -8.13 -11.07
C GLY A 178 4.03 -7.36 -11.12
N ALA A 179 3.17 -7.75 -12.07
CA ALA A 179 1.80 -7.23 -12.09
C ALA A 179 1.06 -7.60 -10.80
N LEU A 180 0.19 -6.72 -10.33
CA LEU A 180 -0.53 -6.87 -9.07
C LEU A 180 -1.37 -8.15 -9.05
N ASN A 181 -1.84 -8.63 -10.20
CA ASN A 181 -2.58 -9.87 -10.35
C ASN A 181 -1.72 -11.08 -10.80
N GLN A 182 -0.41 -10.94 -10.93
CA GLN A 182 0.46 -12.04 -11.33
C GLN A 182 0.50 -13.12 -10.23
N VAL A 183 0.51 -14.40 -10.65
CA VAL A 183 0.60 -15.55 -9.74
C VAL A 183 1.67 -16.54 -10.20
N PRO A 184 2.75 -16.76 -9.43
CA PRO A 184 3.25 -15.92 -8.33
C PRO A 184 3.99 -14.67 -8.85
N LEU A 185 4.24 -13.70 -7.98
CA LEU A 185 5.23 -12.63 -8.19
C LEU A 185 6.64 -13.22 -8.33
N ASN A 186 7.48 -12.56 -9.13
CA ASN A 186 8.85 -12.98 -9.45
C ASN A 186 9.86 -12.55 -8.40
#